data_AF-A0A845M2Q7-F1
#
_entry.id   AF-A0A845M2Q7-F1
#
_cell.length_a   1.000
_cell.length_b   1.000
_cell.length_c   1.000
_cell.angle_alpha   90.00
_cell.angle_beta   90.00
_cell.angle_gamma   90.00
#
_symmetry.space_group_name_H-M   'P 1'
#
loop_
_entity.id
_entity.type
_entity.pdbx_description
1 polymer ?
#
loop_
_entity_poly.entity_id
_entity_poly.type
_entity_poly.pdbx_seq_one_letter_code
_entity_poly.pdbx_strand_id
1 'polypeptide(L)'
;MNMMMNVPTSATPLHAFCANQADALRNAATLLAGPRGDRLVEDIAEALARSGTLSRRTLRNLLALHRLLTLQGTEDPTSDQAARFAMVEPDDPVVAEICLVSDGLLDALRAYADLEPDFELDVAA
;
A
#
# COMPACT_ATOMS: atom_id res chain seq x y z
N MET A 1 -24.67 -6.53 -4.54
CA MET A 1 -24.88 -5.29 -3.77
C MET A 1 -24.01 -4.20 -4.36
N ASN A 2 -24.60 -3.11 -4.85
CA ASN A 2 -23.87 -1.93 -5.30
C ASN A 2 -23.40 -1.11 -4.09
N MET A 3 -22.09 -1.01 -3.88
CA MET A 3 -21.48 0.10 -3.14
C MET A 3 -20.81 1.02 -4.17
N MET A 4 -21.59 2.00 -4.65
CA MET A 4 -21.06 3.15 -5.38
C MET A 4 -20.17 3.94 -4.41
N MET A 5 -18.87 3.81 -4.59
CA MET A 5 -17.87 4.71 -4.01
C MET A 5 -18.13 6.11 -4.57
N ASN A 6 -18.65 7.00 -3.74
CA ASN A 6 -18.71 8.43 -4.04
C ASN A 6 -17.28 9.00 -4.00
N VAL A 7 -16.59 9.01 -5.14
CA VAL A 7 -15.24 9.56 -5.27
C VAL A 7 -15.32 11.10 -5.20
N PRO A 8 -14.71 11.78 -4.21
CA PRO A 8 -14.58 13.22 -4.24
C PRO A 8 -13.67 13.64 -5.41
N THR A 9 -14.10 14.65 -6.18
CA THR A 9 -13.57 15.11 -7.49
C THR A 9 -12.19 15.80 -7.43
N SER A 10 -11.34 15.45 -6.46
CA SER A 10 -9.93 15.86 -6.36
C SER A 10 -9.04 14.63 -6.21
N ALA A 11 -9.14 13.68 -7.15
CA ALA A 11 -8.40 12.42 -7.05
C ALA A 11 -6.92 12.63 -7.35
N THR A 12 -6.08 12.58 -6.32
CA THR A 12 -4.62 12.51 -6.49
C THR A 12 -4.22 11.17 -7.15
N PRO A 13 -3.00 11.03 -7.69
CA PRO A 13 -2.53 9.74 -8.23
C PRO A 13 -2.71 8.56 -7.26
N LEU A 14 -2.54 8.82 -5.96
CA LEU A 14 -2.74 7.82 -4.91
C LEU A 14 -4.21 7.40 -4.75
N HIS A 15 -5.17 8.30 -4.92
CA HIS A 15 -6.59 7.94 -4.91
C HIS A 15 -6.92 7.01 -6.08
N ALA A 16 -6.47 7.38 -7.28
CA ALA A 16 -6.71 6.58 -8.49
C ALA A 16 -6.07 5.20 -8.39
N PHE A 17 -4.80 5.14 -7.94
CA PHE A 17 -4.09 3.89 -7.77
C PHE A 17 -4.76 2.98 -6.73
N CYS A 18 -5.05 3.48 -5.52
CA CYS A 18 -5.65 2.67 -4.46
C CYS A 18 -7.05 2.18 -4.83
N ALA A 19 -7.84 2.98 -5.56
CA ALA A 19 -9.15 2.55 -6.04
C ALA A 19 -9.04 1.42 -7.07
N ASN A 20 -8.06 1.49 -7.98
CA ASN A 20 -7.86 0.49 -9.03
C ASN A 20 -7.21 -0.80 -8.51
N GLN A 21 -6.41 -0.73 -7.45
CA GLN A 21 -5.63 -1.84 -6.91
C GLN A 21 -6.11 -2.30 -5.52
N ALA A 22 -7.32 -1.95 -5.11
CA ALA A 22 -7.82 -2.20 -3.75
C ALA A 22 -7.73 -3.68 -3.32
N ASP A 23 -8.19 -4.60 -4.17
CA ASP A 23 -8.18 -6.03 -3.89
C ASP A 23 -6.74 -6.58 -3.87
N ALA A 24 -5.90 -6.16 -4.82
CA ALA A 24 -4.50 -6.58 -4.89
C ALA A 24 -3.72 -6.12 -3.65
N LEU A 25 -3.90 -4.86 -3.22
CA LEU A 25 -3.29 -4.32 -2.01
C LEU A 25 -3.74 -5.08 -0.76
N ARG A 26 -5.04 -5.37 -0.63
CA ARG A 26 -5.59 -6.11 0.52
C ARG A 26 -5.07 -7.55 0.55
N ASN A 27 -5.08 -8.25 -0.58
CA ASN A 27 -4.60 -9.63 -0.68
C ASN A 27 -3.10 -9.72 -0.33
N ALA A 28 -2.27 -8.87 -0.93
CA ALA A 28 -0.84 -8.82 -0.66
C ALA A 28 -0.55 -8.48 0.81
N ALA A 29 -1.19 -7.44 1.37
CA ALA A 29 -1.00 -7.06 2.76
C ALA A 29 -1.44 -8.15 3.75
N THR A 30 -2.55 -8.84 3.44
CA THR A 30 -3.07 -9.94 4.26
C THR A 30 -2.16 -11.16 4.20
N LEU A 31 -1.63 -11.49 3.04
CA LEU A 31 -0.66 -12.57 2.89
C LEU A 31 0.60 -12.31 3.74
N LEU A 32 1.13 -11.08 3.69
CA LEU A 32 2.40 -10.74 4.34
C LEU A 32 2.26 -10.46 5.84
N ALA A 33 1.17 -9.86 6.31
CA ALA A 33 0.99 -9.44 7.72
C ALA A 33 -0.31 -9.92 8.38
N GLY A 34 -1.09 -10.78 7.70
CA GLY A 34 -2.35 -11.27 8.22
C GLY A 34 -3.35 -10.15 8.52
N PRO A 35 -4.10 -10.25 9.63
CA PRO A 35 -5.09 -9.24 10.01
C PRO A 35 -4.53 -7.82 10.22
N ARG A 36 -3.23 -7.67 10.46
CA ARG A 36 -2.61 -6.35 10.59
C ARG A 36 -2.48 -5.66 9.23
N GLY A 37 -2.13 -6.41 8.18
CA GLY A 37 -2.06 -5.88 6.83
C GLY A 37 -3.45 -5.52 6.28
N ASP A 38 -4.43 -6.39 6.53
CA ASP A 38 -5.82 -6.16 6.13
C ASP A 38 -6.38 -4.83 6.70
N ARG A 39 -6.19 -4.61 8.00
CA ARG A 39 -6.59 -3.37 8.68
C ARG A 39 -5.85 -2.13 8.16
N LEU A 40 -4.57 -2.26 7.82
CA LEU A 40 -3.80 -1.14 7.28
C LEU A 40 -4.40 -0.67 5.95
N VAL A 41 -4.78 -1.60 5.07
CA VAL A 41 -5.41 -1.27 3.77
C VAL A 41 -6.80 -0.67 3.98
N GLU A 42 -7.57 -1.17 4.95
CA GLU A 42 -8.87 -0.60 5.33
C GLU A 42 -8.75 0.84 5.83
N ASP A 43 -7.84 1.11 6.76
CA ASP A 43 -7.56 2.45 7.28
C ASP A 43 -7.19 3.45 6.17
N ILE A 44 -6.42 3.00 5.17
CA ILE A 44 -6.04 3.80 4.01
C ILE A 44 -7.27 4.08 3.14
N ALA A 45 -8.02 3.04 2.78
CA ALA A 45 -9.19 3.16 1.92
C ALA A 45 -10.25 4.10 2.53
N GLU A 46 -10.50 3.97 3.84
CA GLU A 46 -11.42 4.85 4.56
C GLU A 46 -10.94 6.30 4.57
N ALA A 47 -9.63 6.52 4.78
CA ALA A 47 -9.05 7.86 4.78
C ALA A 47 -9.14 8.53 3.39
N LEU A 48 -8.91 7.77 2.31
CA LEU A 48 -9.04 8.26 0.93
C LEU A 48 -10.50 8.52 0.53
N ALA A 49 -11.44 7.74 1.03
CA ALA A 49 -12.87 7.95 0.77
C ALA A 49 -13.41 9.23 1.47
N ARG A 50 -12.84 9.59 2.63
CA ARG A 50 -13.30 10.72 3.44
C ARG A 50 -12.78 12.09 3.01
N SER A 51 -11.68 12.16 2.25
CA SER A 51 -11.02 13.42 1.94
C SER A 51 -10.35 13.38 0.57
N GLY A 52 -10.55 14.41 -0.24
CA GLY A 52 -9.79 14.60 -1.49
C GLY A 52 -8.33 15.04 -1.27
N THR A 53 -7.99 15.49 -0.04
CA THR A 53 -6.61 15.83 0.34
C THR A 53 -6.03 14.77 1.28
N LEU A 54 -4.75 14.46 1.11
CA LEU A 54 -4.07 13.44 1.91
C LEU A 54 -3.50 14.03 3.19
N SER A 55 -3.92 13.48 4.33
CA SER A 55 -3.33 13.83 5.62
C SER A 55 -1.92 13.22 5.74
N ARG A 56 -1.07 13.82 6.60
CA ARG A 56 0.23 13.22 6.98
C ARG A 56 0.09 11.79 7.52
N ARG A 57 -1.02 11.49 8.20
CA ARG A 57 -1.31 10.13 8.69
C ARG A 57 -1.57 9.16 7.53
N THR A 58 -2.37 9.58 6.54
CA THR A 58 -2.67 8.76 5.36
C THR A 58 -1.40 8.47 4.57
N LEU A 59 -0.56 9.48 4.36
CA LEU A 59 0.74 9.33 3.68
C LEU A 59 1.67 8.37 4.44
N ARG A 60 1.75 8.49 5.77
CA ARG A 60 2.49 7.53 6.60
C ARG A 60 1.97 6.10 6.48
N ASN A 61 0.66 5.91 6.43
CA ASN A 61 0.08 4.58 6.27
C ASN A 61 0.39 4.00 4.88
N LEU A 62 0.34 4.82 3.82
CA LEU A 62 0.74 4.42 2.47
C LEU A 62 2.23 4.03 2.39
N LEU A 63 3.11 4.80 3.05
CA LEU A 63 4.54 4.45 3.16
C LEU A 63 4.75 3.17 3.98
N ALA A 64 4.00 2.98 5.06
CA ALA A 64 4.06 1.75 5.84
C ALA A 64 3.57 0.53 5.04
N LEU A 65 2.55 0.71 4.19
CA LEU A 65 2.09 -0.32 3.28
C LEU A 65 3.13 -0.66 2.22
N HIS A 66 3.77 0.34 1.61
CA HIS A 66 4.88 0.10 0.68
C HIS A 66 6.01 -0.69 1.35
N ARG A 67 6.46 -0.26 2.55
CA ARG A 67 7.48 -0.98 3.34
C ARG A 67 7.08 -2.41 3.67
N LEU A 68 5.81 -2.64 3.97
CA LEU A 68 5.27 -3.99 4.20
C LEU A 68 5.40 -4.87 2.95
N LEU A 69 4.99 -4.34 1.78
CA LEU A 69 4.99 -5.05 0.51
C LEU A 69 6.40 -5.35 -0.01
N THR A 70 7.35 -4.44 0.24
CA THR A 70 8.76 -4.60 -0.13
C THR A 70 9.60 -5.29 0.95
N LEU A 71 8.95 -5.75 2.03
CA LEU A 71 9.58 -6.43 3.16
C LEU A 71 10.70 -5.62 3.83
N GLN A 72 10.65 -4.30 3.72
CA GLN A 72 11.60 -3.41 4.36
C GLN A 72 11.43 -3.49 5.89
N GLY A 73 12.51 -3.78 6.60
CA GLY A 73 12.51 -4.00 8.05
C GLY A 73 12.34 -5.47 8.48
N THR A 74 12.43 -6.43 7.54
CA THR A 74 12.51 -7.88 7.85
C THR A 74 13.92 -8.35 8.22
N GLU A 75 14.81 -7.43 8.60
CA GLU A 75 16.19 -7.74 9.04
C GLU A 75 16.23 -8.69 10.24
N ASP A 76 15.12 -8.81 10.96
CA ASP A 76 14.90 -9.86 11.94
C ASP A 76 14.20 -11.08 11.31
N PRO A 77 14.94 -12.17 11.02
CA PRO A 77 14.38 -13.40 10.46
C PRO A 77 13.41 -14.12 11.42
N THR A 78 13.31 -13.69 12.68
CA THR A 78 12.38 -14.22 13.68
C THR A 78 11.04 -13.46 13.74
N SER A 79 10.89 -12.39 12.95
CA SER A 79 9.63 -11.67 12.82
C SER A 79 8.54 -12.57 12.24
N ASP A 80 7.31 -12.47 12.79
CA ASP A 80 6.13 -13.15 12.24
C ASP A 80 5.89 -12.83 10.73
N GLN A 81 6.41 -11.71 10.24
CA GLN A 81 6.38 -11.33 8.83
C GLN A 81 7.40 -12.12 8.00
N ALA A 82 8.62 -12.29 8.51
CA ALA A 82 9.67 -13.09 7.86
C ALA A 82 9.26 -14.56 7.77
N ALA A 83 8.60 -15.10 8.80
CA ALA A 83 8.07 -16.47 8.79
C ALA A 83 6.95 -16.67 7.75
N ARG A 84 6.07 -15.68 7.57
CA ARG A 84 4.99 -15.74 6.54
C ARG A 84 5.56 -15.62 5.13
N PHE A 85 6.55 -14.75 4.92
CA PHE A 85 7.21 -14.62 3.62
C PHE A 85 8.08 -15.83 3.28
N ALA A 86 8.76 -16.44 4.25
CA ALA A 86 9.57 -17.65 4.03
C ALA A 86 8.75 -18.87 3.55
N MET A 87 7.42 -18.81 3.65
CA MET A 87 6.51 -19.81 3.08
C MET A 87 6.15 -19.54 1.61
N VAL A 88 6.47 -18.37 1.07
CA VAL A 88 6.23 -17.99 -0.32
C VAL A 88 7.49 -18.29 -1.11
N GLU A 89 7.41 -19.25 -2.03
CA GLU A 89 8.52 -19.56 -2.93
C GLU A 89 8.77 -18.39 -3.89
N PRO A 90 10.03 -18.05 -4.21
CA PRO A 90 10.34 -16.93 -5.12
C PRO A 90 9.69 -17.04 -6.51
N ASP A 91 9.43 -18.27 -6.97
CA ASP A 91 8.82 -18.56 -8.27
C ASP A 91 7.27 -18.63 -8.20
N ASP A 92 6.69 -18.41 -7.02
CA ASP A 92 5.23 -18.37 -6.85
C ASP A 92 4.66 -17.14 -7.60
N PRO A 93 3.64 -17.30 -8.45
CA PRO A 93 2.97 -16.19 -9.14
C PRO A 93 2.54 -15.04 -8.22
N VAL A 94 2.26 -15.33 -6.95
CA VAL A 94 1.89 -14.30 -5.96
C VAL A 94 3.04 -13.31 -5.69
N VAL A 95 4.30 -13.74 -5.81
CA VAL A 95 5.46 -12.83 -5.68
C VAL A 95 5.43 -11.79 -6.79
N ALA A 96 5.17 -12.20 -8.02
CA ALA A 96 5.07 -11.28 -9.16
C ALA A 96 3.92 -10.27 -8.95
N GLU A 97 2.77 -10.70 -8.43
CA GLU A 97 1.65 -9.80 -8.09
C GLU A 97 2.03 -8.80 -6.98
N ILE A 98 2.73 -9.25 -5.94
CA ILE A 98 3.22 -8.39 -4.86
C ILE A 98 4.19 -7.33 -5.41
N CYS A 99 5.15 -7.74 -6.25
CA CYS A 99 6.09 -6.81 -6.86
C CYS A 99 5.37 -5.79 -7.76
N LEU A 100 4.43 -6.23 -8.59
CA LEU A 100 3.66 -5.34 -9.46
C LEU A 100 2.87 -4.29 -8.66
N VAL A 101 2.21 -4.70 -7.56
CA VAL A 101 1.44 -3.76 -6.74
C VAL A 101 2.34 -2.86 -5.88
N SER A 102 3.50 -3.33 -5.41
CA SER A 102 4.47 -2.50 -4.70
C SER A 102 5.07 -1.43 -5.60
N ASP A 103 5.46 -1.81 -6.83
CA ASP A 103 6.04 -0.89 -7.81
C ASP A 103 5.02 0.18 -8.22
N GLY A 104 3.78 -0.23 -8.51
CA GLY A 104 2.70 0.71 -8.81
C GLY A 104 2.40 1.68 -7.67
N LEU A 105 2.49 1.21 -6.41
CA LEU A 105 2.31 2.07 -5.23
C LEU A 105 3.45 3.09 -5.11
N LEU A 106 4.69 2.67 -5.36
CA LEU A 106 5.85 3.54 -5.37
C LEU A 106 5.74 4.63 -6.44
N ASP A 107 5.30 4.27 -7.64
CA ASP A 107 5.11 5.22 -8.73
C ASP A 107 3.99 6.23 -8.41
N ALA A 108 2.89 5.78 -7.81
CA ALA A 108 1.82 6.68 -7.36
C ALA A 108 2.29 7.63 -6.24
N LEU A 109 3.13 7.16 -5.32
CA LEU A 109 3.75 7.98 -4.27
C LEU A 109 4.70 9.04 -4.85
N ARG A 110 5.53 8.67 -5.84
CA ARG A 110 6.42 9.61 -6.57
C ARG A 110 5.62 10.67 -7.31
N ALA A 111 4.61 10.25 -8.09
CA ALA A 111 3.73 11.17 -8.81
C ALA A 111 3.00 12.14 -7.87
N TYR A 112 2.67 11.70 -6.65
CA TYR A 112 2.11 12.60 -5.64
C TYR A 112 3.15 13.59 -5.10
N ALA A 113 4.38 13.15 -4.82
CA ALA A 113 5.47 14.03 -4.37
C ALA A 113 5.82 15.12 -5.40
N ASP A 114 5.78 14.79 -6.69
CA ASP A 114 6.00 15.76 -7.76
C ASP A 114 4.93 16.88 -7.79
N LEU A 115 3.72 16.60 -7.31
CA LEU A 115 2.61 17.55 -7.22
C LEU A 115 2.61 18.33 -5.89
N GLU A 116 3.16 17.74 -4.83
CA GLU A 116 3.11 18.25 -3.46
C GLU A 116 4.54 18.41 -2.91
N PRO A 117 5.21 19.54 -3.18
CA PRO A 117 6.63 19.72 -2.89
C PRO A 117 6.98 19.69 -1.39
N ASP A 118 6.00 19.85 -0.51
CA ASP A 118 6.16 19.73 0.95
C ASP A 118 6.15 18.26 1.44
N PHE A 119 5.87 17.30 0.55
CA PHE A 119 5.90 15.87 0.83
C PHE A 119 7.24 15.27 0.41
N GLU A 120 8.12 15.03 1.38
CA GLU A 120 9.35 14.28 1.15
C GLU A 120 9.09 12.77 1.19
N LEU A 121 9.46 12.09 0.11
CA LEU A 121 9.34 10.64 -0.03
C LEU A 121 10.54 9.93 0.61
N ASP A 122 10.40 9.47 1.84
CA ASP A 122 11.39 8.61 2.52
C ASP A 122 11.12 7.12 2.25
N VAL A 123 11.29 6.72 1.00
CA VAL A 123 11.43 5.31 0.62
C VAL A 123 12.92 5.07 0.41
N ALA A 124 13.58 4.47 1.40
CA ALA A 124 14.91 3.91 1.17
C ALA A 124 14.76 2.91 0.01
N ALA A 125 15.46 3.15 -1.10
CA ALA A 125 15.48 2.26 -2.26
C ALA A 125 16.32 1.03 -1.96
#